data_AF-A0A933G1Z2-F1
#
_entry.id   AF-A0A933G1Z2-F1
#
_cell.length_a   1.000
_cell.length_b   1.000
_cell.length_c   1.000
_cell.angle_alpha   90.00
_cell.angle_beta   90.00
_cell.angle_gamma   90.00
#
_symmetry.space_group_name_H-M   'P 1'
#
loop_
_entity.id
_entity.type
_entity.pdbx_description
1 polymer ?
#
loop_
_entity_poly.entity_id
_entity_poly.type
_entity_poly.pdbx_seq_one_letter_code
_entity_poly.pdbx_strand_id
1 'polypeptide(L)'
;MRVYLEKDRVNDQIYIGLGERSLKQGVAKKTIRVDDNLAIDFDGRGRLVGIDIAKASRLLGKGVFREGLSIDDLVGVAEAAKLCGVKKPNFIRDFASKPDFPKPVVVLSSGRIWLRSDIETYLQSNGRLRRIA
;
A
#
# COMPACT_ATOMS: atom_id res chain seq x y z
N MET A 1 -8.68 14.00 9.92
CA MET A 1 -7.41 14.32 9.23
C MET A 1 -7.38 13.51 7.94
N ARG A 2 -7.25 14.15 6.79
CA ARG A 2 -7.12 13.46 5.49
C ARG A 2 -5.66 13.46 5.07
N VAL A 3 -5.25 12.36 4.44
CA VAL A 3 -3.93 12.18 3.84
C VAL A 3 -4.13 12.10 2.32
N TYR A 4 -3.29 12.77 1.56
CA TYR A 4 -3.23 12.62 0.10
C TYR A 4 -1.79 12.51 -0.37
N LEU A 5 -1.62 11.98 -1.57
CA LEU A 5 -0.31 11.80 -2.21
C LEU A 5 -0.28 12.62 -3.49
N GLU A 6 0.76 13.42 -3.68
CA GLU A 6 1.11 13.99 -4.97
C GLU A 6 2.38 13.26 -5.45
N LYS A 7 2.34 12.73 -6.66
CA LYS A 7 3.42 11.92 -7.23
C LYS A 7 4.03 12.65 -8.40
N ASP A 8 5.31 12.94 -8.33
CA ASP A 8 6.10 13.44 -9.44
C ASP A 8 7.04 12.34 -9.92
N ARG A 9 6.60 11.62 -10.96
CA ARG A 9 7.39 10.55 -11.58
C ARG A 9 8.65 11.05 -12.27
N VAL A 10 8.62 12.28 -12.79
CA VAL A 10 9.74 12.84 -13.56
C VAL A 10 10.92 13.12 -12.63
N ASN A 11 10.63 13.61 -11.42
CA ASN A 11 11.63 13.92 -10.41
C ASN A 11 11.86 12.81 -9.37
N ASP A 12 11.25 11.63 -9.55
CA ASP A 12 11.28 10.52 -8.58
C ASP A 12 10.92 10.98 -7.15
N GLN A 13 9.82 11.73 -7.03
CA GLN A 13 9.43 12.44 -5.82
C GLN A 13 7.98 12.16 -5.43
N ILE A 14 7.73 12.03 -4.13
CA ILE A 14 6.38 11.88 -3.55
C ILE A 14 6.21 12.88 -2.43
N TYR A 15 5.10 13.62 -2.51
CA TYR A 15 4.63 14.46 -1.43
C TYR A 15 3.46 13.79 -0.70
N ILE A 16 3.59 13.64 0.62
CA ILE A 16 2.53 13.17 1.51
C ILE A 16 1.92 14.38 2.20
N GLY A 17 0.73 14.81 1.79
CA GLY A 17 0.06 15.96 2.38
C GLY A 17 -0.96 15.58 3.46
N LEU A 18 -1.03 16.39 4.52
CA LEU A 18 -1.99 16.27 5.63
C LEU A 18 -2.92 17.49 5.62
N GLY A 19 -4.20 17.31 5.25
CA GLY A 19 -5.13 18.45 5.14
C GLY A 19 -6.36 18.19 4.27
N GLU A 20 -7.16 19.24 4.03
CA GLU A 20 -8.48 19.09 3.42
C GLU A 20 -8.51 18.83 1.91
N ARG A 21 -7.43 19.09 1.18
CA ARG A 21 -7.13 18.67 -0.22
C ARG A 21 -5.84 19.38 -0.65
N SER A 22 -5.14 18.84 -1.67
CA SER A 22 -3.93 19.33 -2.37
C SER A 22 -3.35 20.63 -1.84
N LEU A 23 -2.04 20.68 -1.55
CA LEU A 23 -1.46 21.86 -0.93
C LEU A 23 -1.70 23.06 -1.85
N LYS A 24 -2.53 24.00 -1.39
CA LYS A 24 -2.54 25.31 -2.02
C LYS A 24 -1.14 25.88 -1.84
N GLN A 25 -0.62 26.51 -2.89
CA GLN A 25 0.69 27.13 -2.85
C GLN A 25 0.81 28.03 -1.61
N GLY A 26 1.88 27.86 -0.83
CA GLY A 26 2.12 28.65 0.39
C GLY A 26 1.48 28.15 1.69
N VAL A 27 0.94 26.93 1.74
CA VAL A 27 0.52 26.28 3.00
C VAL A 27 1.74 25.97 3.90
N ALA A 28 2.83 25.47 3.32
CA ALA A 28 4.10 25.33 4.03
C ALA A 28 4.69 26.72 4.32
N LYS A 29 4.92 27.01 5.59
CA LYS A 29 5.56 28.24 6.08
C LYS A 29 6.94 27.99 6.69
N LYS A 30 7.21 26.74 7.07
CA LYS A 30 8.51 26.29 7.56
C LYS A 30 8.78 24.88 7.05
N THR A 31 9.99 24.64 6.57
CA THR A 31 10.44 23.32 6.13
C THR A 31 11.66 22.91 6.95
N ILE A 32 11.65 21.69 7.47
CA ILE A 32 12.79 21.06 8.13
C ILE A 32 13.32 20.00 7.16
N ARG A 33 14.54 20.20 6.64
CA ARG A 33 15.25 19.15 5.91
C ARG A 33 15.84 18.17 6.91
N VAL A 34 15.44 16.91 6.81
CA VAL A 34 15.99 15.82 7.62
C VAL A 34 17.27 15.31 6.97
N ASP A 35 17.22 15.08 5.66
CA ASP A 35 18.37 14.79 4.81
C ASP A 35 18.11 15.22 3.35
N ASP A 36 19.02 14.90 2.44
CA ASP A 36 18.94 15.25 1.01
C ASP A 36 17.70 14.71 0.29
N ASN A 37 17.02 13.70 0.85
CA ASN A 37 15.88 13.02 0.25
C ASN A 37 14.61 13.12 1.09
N LEU A 38 14.65 13.80 2.24
CA LEU A 38 13.51 13.89 3.15
C LEU A 38 13.38 15.30 3.74
N ALA A 39 12.23 15.92 3.54
CA ALA A 39 11.87 17.19 4.18
C ALA A 39 10.46 17.14 4.78
N ILE A 40 10.26 17.93 5.84
CA ILE A 40 9.03 17.97 6.61
C ILE A 40 8.51 19.41 6.64
N ASP A 41 7.28 19.62 6.19
CA ASP A 41 6.66 20.93 6.08
C ASP A 41 5.67 21.21 7.22
N PHE A 42 5.72 22.43 7.72
CA PHE A 42 4.84 22.95 8.76
C PHE A 42 4.14 24.23 8.32
N ASP A 43 2.92 24.43 8.79
CA ASP A 43 2.21 25.71 8.62
C ASP A 43 2.74 26.80 9.57
N GLY A 44 2.18 28.00 9.46
CA GLY A 44 2.56 29.15 10.31
C GLY A 44 2.22 28.98 11.80
N ARG A 45 1.49 27.94 12.18
CA ARG A 45 1.18 27.58 13.57
C ARG A 45 2.06 26.42 14.07
N GLY A 46 3.02 25.95 13.27
CA GLY A 46 3.89 24.83 13.61
C GLY A 46 3.22 23.46 13.48
N ARG A 47 2.09 23.34 12.78
CA ARG A 47 1.43 22.05 12.53
C ARG A 47 2.01 21.39 11.29
N LEU A 48 2.25 20.08 11.36
CA LEU A 48 2.69 19.28 10.21
C LEU A 48 1.64 19.33 9.09
N VAL A 49 2.06 19.72 7.89
CA VAL A 49 1.21 19.79 6.70
C VAL A 49 1.66 18.86 5.58
N GLY A 50 2.91 18.40 5.61
CA GLY A 50 3.31 17.30 4.74
C GLY A 50 4.76 16.91 4.84
N ILE A 51 5.09 15.89 4.04
CA ILE A 51 6.39 15.24 3.98
C ILE A 51 6.77 15.12 2.52
N ASP A 52 7.93 15.62 2.17
CA ASP A 52 8.52 15.53 0.85
C ASP A 52 9.61 14.46 0.82
N ILE A 53 9.49 13.51 -0.11
CA ILE A 53 10.38 12.37 -0.25
C ILE A 53 10.93 12.35 -1.68
N ALA A 54 12.21 12.66 -1.84
CA ALA A 54 12.93 12.49 -3.11
C ALA A 54 13.51 11.07 -3.22
N LYS A 55 13.88 10.66 -4.44
CA LYS A 55 14.31 9.28 -4.75
C LYS A 55 13.31 8.25 -4.21
N ALA A 56 12.02 8.55 -4.33
CA ALA A 56 10.96 7.82 -3.66
C ALA A 56 10.93 6.35 -4.12
N SER A 57 11.24 6.08 -5.39
CA SER A 57 11.31 4.71 -5.92
C SER A 57 12.37 3.85 -5.22
N ARG A 58 13.45 4.47 -4.75
CA ARG A 58 14.51 3.80 -3.99
C ARG A 58 14.11 3.61 -2.53
N LEU A 59 13.53 4.63 -1.90
CA LEU A 59 13.25 4.62 -0.45
C LEU A 59 11.96 3.89 -0.09
N LEU A 60 10.95 3.96 -0.95
CA LEU A 60 9.62 3.39 -0.73
C LEU A 60 9.36 2.16 -1.61
N GLY A 61 10.29 1.83 -2.50
CA GLY A 61 10.20 0.72 -3.44
C GLY A 61 9.69 1.12 -4.82
N LYS A 62 10.13 0.36 -5.85
CA LYS A 62 9.84 0.64 -7.26
C LYS A 62 8.35 0.73 -7.59
N GLY A 63 7.51 0.08 -6.77
CA GLY A 63 6.06 0.09 -6.91
C GLY A 63 5.38 1.40 -6.51
N VAL A 64 6.09 2.33 -5.86
CA VAL A 64 5.46 3.51 -5.24
C VAL A 64 4.76 4.43 -6.25
N PHE A 65 5.23 4.43 -7.50
CA PHE A 65 4.61 5.18 -8.59
C PHE A 65 3.59 4.39 -9.39
N ARG A 66 3.33 3.11 -9.10
CA ARG A 66 2.32 2.35 -9.86
C ARG A 66 0.97 3.06 -9.74
N GLU A 67 0.34 3.26 -10.89
CA GLU A 67 -1.05 3.73 -10.98
C GLU A 67 -1.93 2.50 -11.13
N GLY A 68 -2.84 2.32 -10.18
CA GLY A 68 -3.79 1.20 -10.19
C GLY A 68 -3.19 -0.15 -9.80
N LEU A 69 -4.02 -1.17 -9.97
CA LEU A 69 -3.68 -2.57 -9.76
C LEU A 69 -3.16 -3.16 -11.07
N SER A 70 -2.09 -3.92 -11.01
CA SER A 70 -1.66 -4.79 -12.12
C SER A 70 -2.35 -6.16 -12.01
N ILE A 71 -2.42 -6.89 -13.13
CA ILE A 71 -2.97 -8.25 -13.14
C ILE A 71 -2.21 -9.16 -12.16
N ASP A 72 -0.91 -8.94 -11.96
CA ASP A 72 -0.07 -9.72 -11.03
C ASP A 72 -0.45 -9.52 -9.54
N ASP A 73 -1.15 -8.43 -9.23
CA ASP A 73 -1.67 -8.12 -7.89
C ASP A 73 -2.97 -8.88 -7.60
N LEU A 74 -3.58 -9.49 -8.62
CA LEU A 74 -4.79 -10.31 -8.50
C LEU A 74 -4.44 -11.78 -8.43
N VAL A 75 -5.08 -12.50 -7.51
CA VAL A 75 -4.87 -13.94 -7.33
C VAL A 75 -6.20 -14.68 -7.31
N GLY A 76 -6.26 -15.77 -8.07
CA GLY A 76 -7.37 -16.72 -8.01
C GLY A 76 -7.17 -17.75 -6.90
N VAL A 77 -8.07 -18.73 -6.84
CA VAL A 77 -8.06 -19.79 -5.80
C VAL A 77 -6.75 -20.58 -5.78
N ALA A 78 -6.15 -20.85 -6.95
CA ALA A 78 -4.93 -21.67 -7.02
C ALA A 78 -3.72 -20.90 -6.47
N GLU A 79 -3.56 -19.64 -6.88
CA GLU A 79 -2.47 -18.77 -6.45
C GLU A 79 -2.62 -18.42 -4.97
N ALA A 80 -3.83 -18.12 -4.51
CA ALA A 80 -4.14 -17.86 -3.11
C ALA A 80 -3.84 -19.07 -2.21
N ALA A 81 -4.19 -20.29 -2.65
CA ALA A 81 -3.85 -21.51 -1.92
C ALA A 81 -2.34 -21.68 -1.75
N LYS A 82 -1.57 -21.40 -2.81
CA LYS A 82 -0.10 -21.44 -2.79
C LYS A 82 0.47 -20.42 -1.81
N LEU A 83 -0.05 -19.19 -1.77
CA LEU A 83 0.35 -18.17 -0.80
C LEU A 83 0.09 -18.61 0.64
N CYS A 84 -1.05 -19.24 0.91
CA CYS A 84 -1.41 -19.74 2.24
C CYS A 84 -0.70 -21.06 2.61
N GLY A 85 0.13 -21.63 1.73
CA GLY A 85 0.85 -22.87 1.99
C GLY A 85 -0.04 -24.12 2.07
N VAL A 86 -1.19 -24.12 1.40
CA VAL A 86 -2.15 -25.25 1.41
C VAL A 86 -2.44 -25.79 0.01
N LYS A 87 -2.94 -27.03 -0.05
CA LYS A 87 -3.45 -27.60 -1.30
C LYS A 87 -4.69 -26.84 -1.76
N LYS A 88 -4.81 -26.60 -3.07
CA LYS A 88 -5.92 -25.87 -3.70
C LYS A 88 -7.33 -26.26 -3.20
N PRO A 89 -7.70 -27.55 -3.06
CA PRO A 89 -9.03 -27.94 -2.59
C PRO A 89 -9.35 -27.50 -1.15
N ASN A 90 -8.32 -27.35 -0.31
CA ASN A 90 -8.49 -27.03 1.10
C ASN A 90 -8.65 -25.53 1.35
N PHE A 91 -8.19 -24.69 0.42
CA PHE A 91 -8.11 -23.25 0.61
C PHE A 91 -9.44 -22.60 0.97
N ILE A 92 -10.53 -22.97 0.28
CA ILE A 92 -11.84 -22.36 0.54
C ILE A 92 -12.32 -22.64 1.96
N ARG A 93 -12.22 -23.90 2.41
CA ARG A 93 -12.67 -24.32 3.75
C ARG A 93 -11.77 -23.75 4.85
N ASP A 94 -10.45 -23.82 4.65
CA ASP A 94 -9.48 -23.53 5.71
C ASP A 94 -9.24 -22.03 5.88
N PHE A 95 -9.39 -21.26 4.79
CA PHE A 95 -9.13 -19.82 4.76
C PHE A 95 -10.32 -19.01 4.25
N ALA A 96 -10.72 -19.17 2.98
CA ALA A 96 -11.63 -18.21 2.33
C ALA A 96 -13.06 -18.14 2.90
N SER A 97 -13.46 -19.13 3.69
CA SER A 97 -14.76 -19.17 4.39
C SER A 97 -14.70 -18.56 5.79
N LYS A 98 -13.51 -18.20 6.28
CA LYS A 98 -13.34 -17.67 7.64
C LYS A 98 -13.74 -16.19 7.67
N PRO A 99 -14.47 -15.73 8.72
CA PRO A 99 -14.94 -14.35 8.80
C PRO A 99 -13.84 -13.29 8.81
N ASP A 100 -12.65 -13.64 9.31
CA ASP A 100 -11.46 -12.80 9.41
C ASP A 100 -10.59 -12.81 8.14
N PHE A 101 -10.86 -13.71 7.19
CA PHE A 101 -10.10 -13.77 5.95
C PHE A 101 -10.52 -12.64 4.99
N PRO A 102 -9.58 -12.09 4.18
CA PRO A 102 -9.90 -11.05 3.21
C PRO A 102 -11.07 -11.43 2.29
N LYS A 103 -11.98 -10.47 2.10
CA LYS A 103 -13.07 -10.63 1.13
C LYS A 103 -12.50 -10.57 -0.28
N PRO A 104 -13.03 -11.37 -1.22
CA PRO A 104 -12.61 -11.29 -2.61
C PRO A 104 -13.01 -9.93 -3.20
N VAL A 105 -12.14 -9.37 -4.04
CA VAL A 105 -12.46 -8.16 -4.80
C VAL A 105 -13.43 -8.44 -5.94
N VAL A 106 -13.46 -9.68 -6.43
CA VAL A 106 -14.40 -10.12 -7.47
C VAL A 106 -14.86 -11.56 -7.19
N VAL A 107 -16.15 -11.81 -7.38
CA VAL A 107 -16.76 -13.14 -7.38
C VAL A 107 -17.31 -13.43 -8.78
N LEU A 108 -16.72 -14.40 -9.46
CA LEU A 108 -17.12 -14.88 -10.79
C LEU A 108 -17.80 -16.25 -10.66
N SER A 109 -18.48 -16.68 -11.73
CA SER A 109 -19.00 -18.06 -11.82
C SER A 109 -17.89 -19.12 -11.75
N SER A 110 -16.69 -18.81 -12.27
CA SER A 110 -15.53 -19.69 -12.28
C SER A 110 -14.73 -19.69 -10.98
N GLY A 111 -14.96 -18.72 -10.08
CA GLY A 111 -14.21 -18.62 -8.83
C GLY A 111 -14.12 -17.20 -8.29
N ARG A 112 -13.31 -17.05 -7.23
CA ARG A 112 -13.11 -15.78 -6.53
C ARG A 112 -11.71 -15.25 -6.80
N ILE A 113 -11.57 -13.93 -6.82
CA ILE A 113 -10.31 -13.21 -7.02
C ILE A 113 -10.08 -12.30 -5.81
N TRP A 114 -8.86 -12.33 -5.30
CA TRP A 114 -8.39 -11.49 -4.20
C TRP A 114 -7.26 -10.58 -4.65
N LEU A 115 -7.01 -9.53 -3.86
CA LEU A 115 -5.73 -8.86 -3.87
C LEU A 115 -4.70 -9.73 -3.17
N ARG A 116 -3.56 -9.93 -3.82
CA ARG A 116 -2.40 -10.62 -3.26
C ARG A 116 -1.98 -9.98 -1.94
N SER A 117 -1.94 -8.64 -1.91
CA SER A 117 -1.54 -7.85 -0.74
C SER A 117 -2.40 -8.16 0.49
N ASP A 118 -3.71 -8.28 0.32
CA ASP A 118 -4.62 -8.50 1.46
C ASP A 118 -4.39 -9.88 2.10
N ILE A 119 -4.14 -10.89 1.27
CA ILE A 119 -3.79 -12.24 1.74
C ILE A 119 -2.44 -12.22 2.45
N GLU A 120 -1.45 -11.54 1.89
CA GLU A 120 -0.13 -11.42 2.52
C GLU A 120 -0.22 -10.69 3.88
N THR A 121 -0.95 -9.58 3.95
CA THR A 121 -1.20 -8.85 5.20
C THR A 121 -1.91 -9.75 6.22
N TYR A 122 -2.96 -10.48 5.82
CA TYR A 122 -3.63 -11.43 6.70
C TYR A 122 -2.67 -12.48 7.27
N LEU A 123 -1.80 -13.05 6.42
CA LEU A 123 -0.82 -14.05 6.84
C LEU A 123 0.23 -13.46 7.80
N GLN A 124 0.61 -12.20 7.62
CA GLN A 124 1.51 -11.49 8.53
C GLN A 124 0.86 -11.27 9.90
N SER A 125 -0.34 -10.69 9.91
CA SER A 125 -1.08 -10.37 11.14
C SER A 125 -1.43 -11.61 11.97
N ASN A 126 -1.71 -12.73 11.32
CA ASN A 126 -2.08 -13.97 12.00
C ASN A 126 -0.87 -14.90 12.27
N GLY A 127 0.37 -14.44 12.05
CA GLY A 127 1.59 -15.22 12.31
C GLY A 127 1.75 -16.47 11.44
N ARG A 128 1.07 -16.52 10.28
CA ARG A 128 1.03 -17.68 9.37
C ARG A 128 2.03 -17.60 8.22
N LEU A 129 2.80 -16.52 8.11
CA LEU A 129 3.92 -16.43 7.18
C LEU A 129 5.12 -17.19 7.74
N ARG A 130 5.37 -18.40 7.21
CA ARG A 130 6.67 -19.04 7.39
C ARG A 130 7.68 -18.25 6.56
N ARG A 131 8.65 -17.60 7.21
CA ARG A 131 9.86 -17.10 6.53
C ARG A 131 10.47 -18.28 5.80
N ILE A 132 10.41 -18.24 4.47
CA ILE A 132 11.25 -19.09 3.64
C ILE A 132 12.61 -18.39 3.65
N ALA A 133 13.56 -18.99 4.37
CA ALA A 133 14.97 -18.60 4.32
C ALA A 133 15.59 -19.07 3.00
#